data_AF-A0A2Z3X740-F1
#
_entry.id   AF-A0A2Z3X740-F1
#
_cell.length_a   1.000
_cell.length_b   1.000
_cell.length_c   1.000
_cell.angle_alpha   90.00
_cell.angle_beta   90.00
_cell.angle_gamma   90.00
#
_symmetry.space_group_name_H-M   'P 1'
#
loop_
_entity.id
_entity.type
_entity.pdbx_description
1 polymer ?
#
loop_
_entity_poly.entity_id
_entity_poly.type
_entity_poly.pdbx_seq_one_letter_code
_entity_poly.pdbx_strand_id
1 'polypeptide(L)'
;MKRGIILLAVLMVGCATKPVTNEQAKDVPVKQIIDNTMLVKNDGTGKVIIKRDSGFMGSACLTRVYVDGKEVADLDTAEKVTVYPKLGDHIFSAWPKGVCGGGMSEQSGKVTESATLMYRIGYGTNGDFGIHPTAF
;
A
#
# COMPACT_ATOMS: atom_id res chain seq x y z
N MET A 1 10.06 -43.75 -36.39
CA MET A 1 8.91 -42.90 -36.00
C MET A 1 9.08 -42.49 -34.54
N LYS A 2 9.66 -41.32 -34.24
CA LYS A 2 9.78 -40.81 -32.87
C LYS A 2 8.80 -39.66 -32.69
N ARG A 3 7.69 -39.92 -31.99
CA ARG A 3 6.66 -38.94 -31.61
C ARG A 3 7.28 -38.01 -30.56
N GLY A 4 7.69 -36.81 -30.96
CA GLY A 4 8.08 -35.76 -30.03
C GLY A 4 6.84 -35.13 -29.42
N ILE A 5 6.60 -35.38 -28.13
CA ILE A 5 5.61 -34.65 -27.34
C ILE A 5 6.26 -33.31 -26.97
N ILE A 6 5.80 -32.23 -27.59
CA ILE A 6 6.17 -30.87 -27.20
C ILE A 6 5.31 -30.52 -25.97
N LEU A 7 5.94 -30.48 -24.80
CA LEU A 7 5.33 -30.00 -23.56
C LEU A 7 5.11 -28.48 -23.70
N LEU A 8 3.86 -28.07 -23.87
CA LEU A 8 3.45 -26.67 -23.85
C LEU A 8 3.49 -26.17 -22.40
N ALA A 9 4.53 -25.41 -22.04
CA ALA A 9 4.61 -24.74 -20.75
C ALA A 9 3.53 -23.65 -20.67
N VAL A 10 2.47 -23.90 -19.90
CA VAL A 10 1.45 -22.90 -19.57
C VAL A 10 2.09 -21.86 -18.66
N LEU A 11 2.50 -20.73 -19.23
CA LEU A 11 2.95 -19.57 -18.45
C LEU A 11 1.73 -18.97 -17.76
N MET A 12 1.53 -19.27 -16.48
CA MET A 12 0.56 -18.56 -15.65
C MET A 12 1.05 -17.11 -15.47
N VAL A 13 0.34 -16.17 -16.11
CA VAL A 13 0.50 -14.72 -15.88
C VAL A 13 0.02 -14.38 -14.46
N GLY A 14 0.92 -14.45 -13.49
CA GLY A 14 0.66 -14.02 -12.12
C GLY A 14 0.64 -12.50 -11.99
N CYS A 15 -0.22 -11.97 -11.12
CA CYS A 15 -0.19 -10.56 -10.72
C CYS A 15 1.14 -10.23 -10.03
N ALA A 16 1.71 -9.04 -10.28
CA ALA A 16 3.01 -8.65 -9.74
C ALA A 16 3.02 -8.50 -8.21
N THR A 17 1.99 -7.87 -7.64
CA THR A 17 1.71 -7.88 -6.20
C THR A 17 0.30 -8.41 -5.92
N LYS A 18 0.05 -8.81 -4.68
CA LYS A 18 -1.20 -9.41 -4.23
C LYS A 18 -1.77 -8.64 -3.03
N PRO A 19 -3.08 -8.33 -3.06
CA PRO A 19 -3.74 -7.70 -1.92
C PRO A 19 -3.54 -8.53 -0.65
N VAL A 20 -3.34 -7.84 0.46
CA VAL A 20 -3.31 -8.43 1.80
C VAL A 20 -4.51 -7.91 2.59
N THR A 21 -5.15 -8.78 3.36
CA THR A 21 -6.23 -8.37 4.28
C THR A 21 -5.67 -7.51 5.42
N ASN A 22 -6.54 -6.79 6.12
CA ASN A 22 -6.14 -6.00 7.29
C ASN A 22 -5.52 -6.87 8.38
N GLU A 23 -5.98 -8.10 8.54
CA GLU A 23 -5.54 -9.04 9.57
C GLU A 23 -4.19 -9.67 9.20
N GLN A 24 -3.94 -9.88 7.91
CA GLN A 24 -2.66 -10.41 7.41
C GLN A 24 -1.57 -9.34 7.35
N ALA A 25 -1.94 -8.07 7.13
CA ALA A 25 -0.98 -6.98 7.08
C ALA A 25 -0.48 -6.64 8.49
N LYS A 26 0.84 -6.72 8.66
CA LYS A 26 1.52 -6.42 9.93
C LYS A 26 1.53 -4.92 10.17
N ASP A 27 1.35 -4.50 11.42
CA ASP A 27 1.54 -3.09 11.76
C ASP A 27 2.99 -2.68 11.50
N VAL A 28 3.15 -1.46 10.99
CA VAL A 28 4.45 -0.88 10.70
C VAL A 28 5.33 -0.86 11.96
N PRO A 29 6.55 -1.41 11.94
CA PRO A 29 7.47 -1.36 13.08
C PRO A 29 7.90 0.06 13.39
N VAL A 30 8.18 0.35 14.67
CA VAL A 30 8.51 1.70 15.17
C VAL A 30 9.65 2.38 14.40
N LYS A 31 10.66 1.61 13.97
CA LYS A 31 11.81 2.12 13.21
C LYS A 31 11.47 2.72 11.84
N GLN A 32 10.29 2.42 11.31
CA GLN A 32 9.80 2.88 10.01
C GLN A 32 8.76 4.00 10.13
N ILE A 33 8.37 4.38 11.36
CA ILE A 33 7.49 5.52 11.61
C ILE A 33 8.34 6.79 11.54
N ILE A 34 7.88 7.75 10.74
CA ILE A 34 8.53 9.05 10.54
C ILE A 34 7.84 10.11 11.37
N ASP A 35 6.50 10.15 11.32
CA ASP A 35 5.66 11.04 12.11
C ASP A 35 4.58 10.22 12.82
N ASN A 36 4.54 10.33 14.15
CA ASN A 36 3.61 9.61 15.00
C ASN A 36 2.38 10.44 15.42
N THR A 37 2.30 11.71 15.05
CA THR A 37 1.23 12.64 15.46
C THR A 37 -0.15 12.18 15.01
N MET A 38 -0.23 11.45 13.90
CA MET A 38 -1.47 10.90 13.35
C MET A 38 -1.67 9.42 13.65
N LEU A 39 -0.84 8.78 14.48
CA LEU A 39 -0.99 7.34 14.79
C LEU A 39 -1.87 7.07 16.01
N VAL A 40 -2.29 8.12 16.70
CA VAL A 40 -3.15 8.05 17.89
C VAL A 40 -4.51 8.63 17.55
N LYS A 41 -5.57 7.89 17.90
CA LYS A 41 -6.95 8.37 17.78
C LYS A 41 -7.20 9.53 18.74
N ASN A 42 -7.71 10.64 18.23
CA ASN A 42 -8.15 11.79 19.01
C ASN A 42 -9.60 12.19 18.66
N ASP A 43 -10.20 13.07 19.46
CA ASP A 43 -11.52 13.63 19.14
C ASP A 43 -11.47 14.41 17.80
N GLY A 44 -12.49 14.24 16.97
CA GLY A 44 -12.55 14.85 15.63
C GLY A 44 -11.57 14.24 14.62
N THR A 45 -11.15 12.99 14.82
CA THR A 45 -10.33 12.22 13.86
C THR A 45 -11.06 10.97 13.38
N GLY A 46 -10.78 10.54 12.14
CA GLY A 46 -11.33 9.30 11.56
C GLY A 46 -10.24 8.29 11.22
N LYS A 47 -10.59 7.02 11.11
CA LYS A 47 -9.62 5.93 10.89
C LYS A 47 -9.33 5.75 9.41
N VAL A 48 -8.05 5.72 9.04
CA VAL A 48 -7.59 5.36 7.70
C VAL A 48 -6.52 4.29 7.80
N ILE A 49 -6.66 3.22 7.02
CA ILE A 49 -5.66 2.14 6.93
C ILE A 49 -5.02 2.22 5.56
N ILE A 50 -3.70 2.34 5.53
CA ILE A 50 -2.92 2.33 4.30
C ILE A 50 -1.96 1.15 4.40
N LYS A 51 -2.05 0.23 3.45
CA LYS A 51 -1.27 -1.01 3.48
C LYS A 51 -0.61 -1.30 2.16
N ARG A 52 0.54 -1.97 2.22
CA ARG A 52 1.26 -2.40 1.04
C ARG A 52 0.99 -3.87 0.78
N ASP A 53 0.67 -4.16 -0.46
CA ASP A 53 0.51 -5.51 -0.96
C ASP A 53 1.75 -6.38 -0.69
N SER A 54 1.54 -7.70 -0.70
CA SER A 54 2.63 -8.67 -0.72
C SER A 54 3.09 -8.93 -2.16
N GLY A 55 4.31 -9.43 -2.36
CA GLY A 55 4.80 -9.81 -3.68
C GLY A 55 6.28 -9.52 -3.86
N PHE A 56 6.83 -9.97 -5.00
CA PHE A 56 8.25 -9.81 -5.30
C PHE A 56 8.56 -8.45 -5.95
N MET A 57 7.64 -7.92 -6.75
CA MET A 57 7.83 -6.65 -7.46
C MET A 57 8.01 -5.48 -6.49
N GLY A 58 9.14 -4.77 -6.59
CA GLY A 58 9.47 -3.64 -5.72
C GLY A 58 9.81 -4.00 -4.27
N SER A 59 9.87 -5.29 -3.91
CA SER A 59 10.10 -5.76 -2.52
C SER A 59 11.44 -5.34 -1.93
N ALA A 60 12.43 -4.98 -2.76
CA ALA A 60 13.72 -4.47 -2.30
C ALA A 60 13.66 -3.04 -1.74
N CYS A 61 12.56 -2.31 -1.95
CA CYS A 61 12.39 -0.94 -1.50
C CYS A 61 11.23 -0.84 -0.52
N LEU A 62 11.32 0.10 0.42
CA LEU A 62 10.18 0.54 1.21
C LEU A 62 9.31 1.51 0.42
N THR A 63 8.05 1.64 0.78
CA THR A 63 7.13 2.64 0.23
C THR A 63 6.81 3.69 1.28
N ARG A 64 7.13 4.95 0.99
CA ARG A 64 6.78 6.05 1.87
C ARG A 64 5.31 6.42 1.71
N VAL A 65 4.62 6.57 2.83
CA VAL A 65 3.22 7.02 2.91
C VAL A 65 3.19 8.47 3.37
N TYR A 66 2.29 9.24 2.74
CA TYR A 66 2.05 10.63 3.07
C TYR A 66 0.57 10.88 3.38
N VAL A 67 0.30 11.84 4.25
CA VAL A 67 -1.02 12.44 4.48
C VAL A 67 -0.87 13.94 4.32
N ASP A 68 -1.57 14.53 3.35
CA ASP A 68 -1.49 15.97 3.00
C ASP A 68 -0.05 16.46 2.80
N GLY A 69 0.76 15.64 2.12
CA GLY A 69 2.18 15.93 1.84
C GLY A 69 3.14 15.73 3.02
N LYS A 70 2.65 15.33 4.20
CA LYS A 70 3.50 15.01 5.36
C LYS A 70 3.86 13.53 5.38
N GLU A 71 5.14 13.22 5.56
CA GLU A 71 5.64 11.85 5.66
C GLU A 71 5.15 11.19 6.95
N VAL A 72 4.55 10.00 6.85
CA VAL A 72 4.02 9.27 8.01
C VAL A 72 4.88 8.06 8.35
N ALA A 73 5.08 7.18 7.38
CA ALA A 73 5.77 5.91 7.60
C ALA A 73 6.32 5.33 6.29
N ASP A 74 7.31 4.45 6.41
CA ASP A 74 7.88 3.68 5.30
C ASP A 74 7.45 2.21 5.40
N LEU A 75 6.53 1.75 4.54
CA LEU A 75 5.99 0.40 4.54
C LEU A 75 6.81 -0.59 3.72
N ASP A 76 7.16 -1.72 4.33
CA ASP A 76 7.62 -2.93 3.64
C ASP A 76 6.43 -3.73 3.09
N THR A 77 6.71 -4.78 2.33
CA THR A 77 5.73 -5.71 1.79
C THR A 77 4.86 -6.31 2.90
N ALA A 78 3.54 -6.36 2.68
CA ALA A 78 2.57 -6.85 3.65
C ALA A 78 2.54 -6.11 5.00
N GLU A 79 2.97 -4.84 5.03
CA GLU A 79 2.83 -3.97 6.20
C GLU A 79 1.71 -2.94 6.00
N LYS A 80 1.19 -2.42 7.11
CA LYS A 80 0.18 -1.36 7.14
C LYS A 80 0.53 -0.28 8.16
N VAL A 81 0.07 0.94 7.89
CA VAL A 81 -0.03 2.01 8.86
C VAL A 81 -1.51 2.38 9.05
N THR A 82 -1.92 2.56 10.31
CA THR A 82 -3.23 3.13 10.64
C THR A 82 -3.00 4.56 11.07
N VAL A 83 -3.66 5.50 10.38
CA VAL A 83 -3.61 6.93 10.70
C VAL A 83 -4.98 7.45 11.10
N TYR A 84 -4.97 8.54 11.86
CA TYR A 84 -6.12 9.23 12.41
C TYR A 84 -6.08 10.72 12.05
N PRO A 85 -6.17 11.08 10.76
CA PRO A 85 -6.32 12.47 10.33
C PRO A 85 -7.65 13.05 10.83
N LYS A 86 -7.75 14.38 10.79
CA LYS A 86 -8.99 15.09 11.10
C LYS A 86 -10.12 14.65 10.16
N LEU A 87 -11.36 14.88 10.57
CA LEU A 87 -12.51 14.71 9.67
C LEU A 87 -12.44 15.72 8.54
N GLY A 88 -12.75 15.29 7.31
CA GLY A 88 -12.69 16.16 6.14
C GLY A 88 -12.03 15.52 4.94
N ASP A 89 -11.72 16.34 3.95
CA ASP A 89 -11.08 15.91 2.71
C ASP A 89 -9.55 15.93 2.86
N HIS A 90 -8.91 14.82 2.51
CA HIS A 90 -7.48 14.60 2.64
C HIS A 90 -6.90 14.00 1.35
N ILE A 91 -5.60 14.19 1.15
CA ILE A 91 -4.82 13.51 0.11
C ILE A 91 -3.91 12.47 0.77
N PHE A 92 -4.02 11.23 0.31
CA PHE A 92 -3.19 10.10 0.72
C PHE A 92 -2.26 9.74 -0.43
N SER A 93 -0.96 9.76 -0.17
CA SER A 93 0.05 9.55 -1.21
C SER A 93 0.99 8.43 -0.86
N ALA A 94 1.55 7.80 -1.88
CA ALA A 94 2.57 6.78 -1.76
C ALA A 94 3.71 7.05 -2.74
N TRP A 95 4.95 6.81 -2.30
CA TRP A 95 6.15 6.93 -3.13
C TRP A 95 7.09 5.73 -2.90
N PRO A 96 7.51 5.01 -3.95
CA PRO A 96 8.48 3.93 -3.80
C PRO A 96 9.88 4.51 -3.57
N LYS A 97 10.54 4.14 -2.46
CA LYS A 97 11.87 4.68 -2.13
C LYS A 97 12.97 4.04 -2.96
N GLY A 98 14.11 4.71 -3.02
CA GLY A 98 15.34 4.14 -3.59
C GLY A 98 15.25 3.99 -5.10
N VAL A 99 15.64 2.81 -5.59
CA VAL A 99 15.80 2.52 -7.03
C VAL A 99 14.57 1.86 -7.65
N CYS A 100 13.53 1.58 -6.88
CA CYS A 100 12.33 0.95 -7.41
C CYS A 100 11.56 1.93 -8.32
N GLY A 101 11.20 1.45 -9.51
CA GLY A 101 10.46 2.24 -10.48
C GLY A 101 9.07 2.63 -9.98
N GLY A 102 8.51 3.68 -10.56
CA GLY A 102 7.25 4.29 -10.14
C GLY A 102 7.41 5.78 -9.86
N GLY A 103 6.31 6.44 -9.58
CA GLY A 103 6.28 7.85 -9.20
C GLY A 103 5.30 8.08 -8.05
N MET A 104 5.07 9.34 -7.74
CA MET A 104 4.08 9.72 -6.72
C MET A 104 2.72 9.27 -7.20
N SER A 105 2.04 8.49 -6.37
CA SER A 105 0.65 8.12 -6.59
C SER A 105 -0.16 8.71 -5.46
N GLU A 106 -1.28 9.35 -5.79
CA GLU A 106 -2.11 10.08 -4.83
C GLU A 106 -3.58 9.72 -5.00
N GLN A 107 -4.31 9.66 -3.90
CA GLN A 107 -5.75 9.48 -3.86
C GLN A 107 -6.37 10.45 -2.87
N SER A 108 -7.48 11.06 -3.25
CA SER A 108 -8.30 11.81 -2.30
C SER A 108 -9.18 10.88 -1.47
N GLY A 109 -9.55 11.32 -0.28
CA GLY A 109 -10.49 10.61 0.59
C GLY A 109 -11.15 11.54 1.58
N LYS A 110 -12.47 11.37 1.77
CA LYS A 110 -13.22 12.06 2.82
C LYS A 110 -13.25 11.22 4.09
N VAL A 111 -12.48 11.63 5.07
CA VAL A 111 -12.39 11.01 6.39
C VAL A 111 -13.65 11.35 7.20
N THR A 112 -14.30 10.33 7.73
CA THR A 112 -15.53 10.43 8.53
C THR A 112 -15.39 9.64 9.82
N GLU A 113 -16.26 9.87 10.81
CA GLU A 113 -16.25 9.11 12.06
C GLU A 113 -16.84 7.70 11.90
N SER A 114 -17.75 7.52 10.95
CA SER A 114 -18.56 6.31 10.81
C SER A 114 -17.91 5.22 9.96
N ALA A 115 -16.98 5.58 9.08
CA ALA A 115 -16.36 4.66 8.13
C ALA A 115 -14.83 4.69 8.22
N THR A 116 -14.21 3.51 8.13
CA THR A 116 -12.77 3.39 7.95
C THR A 116 -12.44 3.48 6.46
N LEU A 117 -11.64 4.46 6.07
CA LEU A 117 -11.07 4.49 4.72
C LEU A 117 -9.90 3.50 4.63
N MET A 118 -9.80 2.81 3.50
CA MET A 118 -8.75 1.83 3.28
C MET A 118 -8.13 2.02 1.91
N TYR A 119 -6.80 2.02 1.89
CA TYR A 119 -6.00 2.10 0.68
C TYR A 119 -4.99 0.96 0.64
N ARG A 120 -4.74 0.45 -0.56
CA ARG A 120 -3.68 -0.49 -0.83
C ARG A 120 -2.66 0.11 -1.78
N ILE A 121 -1.40 -0.25 -1.57
CA ILE A 121 -0.26 0.15 -2.38
C ILE A 121 0.31 -1.10 -3.03
N GLY A 122 0.48 -1.08 -4.34
CA GLY A 122 0.98 -2.24 -5.08
C GLY A 122 1.63 -1.88 -6.39
N TYR A 123 2.14 -2.92 -7.05
CA TYR A 123 2.62 -2.85 -8.43
C TYR A 123 1.72 -3.72 -9.32
N GLY A 124 1.25 -3.17 -10.43
CA GLY A 124 0.63 -3.94 -11.49
C GLY A 124 1.67 -4.69 -12.33
N THR A 125 1.18 -5.60 -13.18
CA THR A 125 2.02 -6.47 -14.03
C THR A 125 2.90 -5.69 -15.00
N ASN A 126 2.53 -4.45 -15.33
CA ASN A 126 3.31 -3.58 -16.21
C ASN A 126 4.34 -2.73 -15.44
N GLY A 127 4.54 -2.99 -14.14
CA GLY A 127 5.41 -2.19 -13.28
C GLY A 127 4.80 -0.86 -12.84
N ASP A 128 3.50 -0.69 -13.06
CA ASP A 128 2.74 0.48 -12.61
C ASP A 128 2.62 0.46 -11.08
N PHE A 129 3.20 1.46 -10.43
CA PHE A 129 3.08 1.67 -8.99
C PHE A 129 1.86 2.54 -8.69
N GLY A 130 1.07 2.17 -7.68
CA GLY A 130 -0.08 2.98 -7.30
C GLY A 130 -0.60 2.76 -5.89
N ILE A 131 -1.24 3.79 -5.36
CA ILE A 131 -2.15 3.72 -4.21
C ILE A 131 -3.60 3.73 -4.73
N HIS A 132 -4.42 2.80 -4.24
CA HIS A 132 -5.79 2.62 -4.69
C HIS A 132 -6.74 2.37 -3.51
N PRO A 133 -7.99 2.88 -3.56
CA PRO A 133 -9.01 2.51 -2.59
C PRO A 133 -9.25 0.99 -2.57
N THR A 134 -9.56 0.44 -1.40
CA THR A 134 -9.86 -0.99 -1.25
C THR A 134 -10.92 -1.24 -0.17
N ALA A 135 -11.57 -2.40 -0.27
CA ALA A 135 -12.59 -2.86 0.69
C ALA A 135 -12.13 -4.06 1.53
N PHE A 136 -10.92 -4.57 1.27
CA PHE A 136 -10.34 -5.79 1.86
C PHE A 136 -9.06 -5.43 2.58
#